data_AF-A0A2A4SYE1-F1
#
_entry.id   AF-A0A2A4SYE1-F1
#
_cell.length_a   1.000
_cell.length_b   1.000
_cell.length_c   1.000
_cell.angle_alpha   90.00
_cell.angle_beta   90.00
_cell.angle_gamma   90.00
#
_symmetry.space_group_name_H-M   'P 1'
#
loop_
_entity.id
_entity.type
_entity.pdbx_description
1 polymer ?
#
loop_
_entity_poly.entity_id
_entity_poly.type
_entity_poly.pdbx_seq_one_letter_code
_entity_poly.pdbx_strand_id
1 'polypeptide(L)'
;MLLVYLSSIALGYHLLIYRLSKFNKGLIMGIGLMGLYLFILYGFEPNLQYINKWNSKLFTFIPFVSLVAILFPNFNRRNPEIVTIILGWTGLITSLIILVYFKFFYWIA
;
A
#
# COMPACT_ATOMS: atom_id res chain seq x y z
N MET A 1 -8.15 -9.61 -2.71
CA MET A 1 -7.00 -10.52 -2.91
C MET A 1 -5.97 -10.02 -3.92
N LEU A 2 -6.35 -9.40 -5.06
CA LEU A 2 -5.38 -8.91 -6.06
C LEU A 2 -4.25 -8.05 -5.46
N LEU A 3 -4.59 -7.14 -4.55
CA LEU A 3 -3.61 -6.27 -3.88
C LEU A 3 -2.53 -7.06 -3.14
N VAL A 4 -2.90 -8.15 -2.46
CA VAL A 4 -1.97 -9.01 -1.71
C VAL A 4 -0.96 -9.63 -2.68
N TYR A 5 -1.43 -10.19 -3.80
CA TYR A 5 -0.55 -10.78 -4.81
C TYR A 5 0.41 -9.73 -5.38
N LEU A 6 -0.11 -8.55 -5.75
CA LEU A 6 0.71 -7.48 -6.31
C LEU A 6 1.77 -6.99 -5.31
N SER A 7 1.40 -6.78 -4.04
CA SER A 7 2.36 -6.38 -3.01
C SER A 7 3.41 -7.45 -2.76
N SER A 8 3.02 -8.73 -2.72
CA SER A 8 3.95 -9.83 -2.52
C SER A 8 4.93 -9.98 -3.68
N ILE A 9 4.46 -9.81 -4.93
CA ILE A 9 5.31 -9.82 -6.12
C ILE A 9 6.30 -8.65 -6.09
N ALA A 10 5.83 -7.45 -5.75
CA ALA A 10 6.70 -6.28 -5.64
C ALA A 10 7.79 -6.47 -4.57
N LEU A 11 7.44 -7.06 -3.43
CA LEU A 11 8.39 -7.39 -2.38
C LEU A 11 9.39 -8.47 -2.79
N GLY A 12 8.91 -9.54 -3.42
CA GLY A 12 9.77 -10.60 -3.96
C GLY A 12 10.76 -10.07 -4.99
N TYR A 13 10.30 -9.20 -5.90
CA TYR A 13 11.15 -8.55 -6.87
C TYR A 13 12.19 -7.62 -6.23
N HIS A 14 11.80 -6.87 -5.19
CA HIS A 14 12.73 -6.03 -4.42
C HIS A 14 13.83 -6.87 -3.77
N LEU A 15 13.46 -8.00 -3.16
CA LEU A 15 14.41 -8.93 -2.53
C LEU A 15 15.39 -9.54 -3.53
N LEU A 16 14.92 -9.91 -4.73
CA LEU A 16 15.75 -10.48 -5.79
C LEU A 16 16.81 -9.49 -6.30
N ILE A 17 16.46 -8.21 -6.43
CA ILE A 17 17.35 -7.19 -7.00
C ILE A 17 18.28 -6.56 -5.95
N TYR A 18 17.75 -6.19 -4.80
CA TYR A 18 18.47 -5.35 -3.84
C TYR A 18 19.08 -6.11 -2.67
N ARG A 19 18.76 -7.41 -2.51
CA ARG A 19 19.18 -8.29 -1.40
C ARG A 19 18.73 -7.77 -0.02
N LEU A 20 18.61 -8.67 0.96
CA LEU A 20 18.15 -8.33 2.32
C LEU A 20 19.00 -7.23 3.01
N SER A 21 20.26 -7.07 2.63
CA SER A 21 21.18 -6.09 3.22
C SER A 21 20.83 -4.63 2.92
N LYS A 22 19.91 -4.35 1.99
CA LYS A 22 19.45 -2.99 1.67
C LYS A 22 18.15 -2.59 2.35
N PHE A 23 17.61 -3.42 3.25
CA PHE A 23 16.47 -3.03 4.07
C PHE A 23 16.88 -1.92 5.03
N ASN A 24 16.47 -0.69 4.72
CA ASN A 24 16.54 0.42 5.65
C ASN A 24 15.27 0.46 6.52
N LYS A 25 15.32 1.22 7.63
CA LYS A 25 14.18 1.35 8.55
C LYS A 25 12.91 1.84 7.85
N GLY A 26 13.04 2.75 6.88
CA GLY A 26 11.90 3.25 6.11
C GLY A 26 11.20 2.19 5.28
N LEU A 27 11.96 1.30 4.62
CA LEU A 27 11.44 0.16 3.87
C LEU A 27 10.65 -0.79 4.75
N ILE A 28 11.23 -1.18 5.90
CA ILE A 28 10.57 -2.06 6.87
C ILE A 28 9.26 -1.45 7.35
N MET A 29 9.28 -0.16 7.70
CA MET A 29 8.07 0.55 8.14
C MET A 29 7.01 0.62 7.04
N GLY A 30 7.39 0.90 5.78
CA GLY A 30 6.45 0.95 4.66
C GLY A 30 5.78 -0.40 4.40
N ILE A 31 6.54 -1.49 4.50
CA ILE A 31 6.02 -2.86 4.39
C ILE A 31 5.07 -3.18 5.55
N GLY A 32 5.45 -2.81 6.77
CA GLY A 32 4.61 -2.98 7.95
C GLY A 32 3.29 -2.21 7.83
N LEU A 33 3.34 -0.97 7.32
CA LEU A 33 2.14 -0.15 7.12
C LEU A 33 1.23 -0.73 6.04
N MET A 34 1.80 -1.28 4.96
CA MET A 34 1.04 -2.04 3.96
C MET A 34 0.43 -3.32 4.54
N GLY A 35 1.15 -4.03 5.41
CA GLY A 35 0.63 -5.19 6.12
C GLY A 35 -0.59 -4.82 6.98
N LEU A 36 -0.50 -3.72 7.74
CA LEU A 36 -1.61 -3.18 8.51
C LEU A 36 -2.79 -2.78 7.60
N TYR A 37 -2.51 -2.13 6.47
CA TYR A 37 -3.53 -1.78 5.48
C TYR A 37 -4.31 -3.01 5.00
N LEU A 38 -3.58 -4.07 4.60
CA LEU A 38 -4.17 -5.33 4.15
C LEU A 38 -4.96 -6.02 5.25
N PHE A 39 -4.45 -6.00 6.49
CA PHE A 39 -5.14 -6.54 7.64
C PHE A 39 -6.48 -5.84 7.89
N ILE A 40 -6.53 -4.51 7.84
CA ILE A 40 -7.78 -3.77 8.00
C ILE A 40 -8.74 -4.01 6.83
N LEU A 41 -8.22 -4.09 5.61
CA LEU A 41 -9.02 -4.27 4.40
C LEU A 41 -9.70 -5.64 4.35
N TYR A 42 -8.99 -6.71 4.73
CA TYR A 42 -9.47 -8.09 4.58
C TYR A 42 -9.81 -8.79 5.90
N GLY A 43 -9.30 -8.32 7.04
CA GLY A 43 -9.48 -8.96 8.35
C GLY A 43 -10.86 -8.77 8.96
N PHE A 44 -11.64 -7.81 8.48
CA PHE A 44 -13.01 -7.56 8.92
C PHE A 44 -13.97 -7.80 7.76
N GLU A 45 -15.00 -8.61 7.97
CA GLU A 45 -15.99 -8.93 6.94
C GLU A 45 -16.64 -7.65 6.39
N PRO A 46 -16.77 -7.52 5.06
CA PRO A 46 -17.42 -6.37 4.46
C PRO A 46 -18.94 -6.51 4.53
N ASN A 47 -19.64 -5.48 5.02
CA ASN A 47 -21.07 -5.33 4.76
C ASN A 47 -21.28 -5.23 3.23
N LEU A 48 -21.95 -6.24 2.65
CA LEU A 48 -22.04 -6.47 1.19
C LEU A 48 -22.77 -5.34 0.44
N GLN A 49 -23.47 -4.47 1.16
CA GLN A 49 -24.29 -3.39 0.60
C GLN A 49 -23.48 -2.23 0.00
N TYR A 50 -22.21 -2.05 0.38
CA TYR A 50 -21.40 -0.86 -0.01
C TYR A 50 -20.27 -1.14 -1.01
N ILE A 51 -20.16 -2.36 -1.53
CA ILE A 51 -19.12 -2.73 -2.50
C ILE A 51 -19.52 -2.28 -3.90
N ASN A 52 -19.46 -0.97 -4.17
CA ASN A 52 -19.51 -0.47 -5.54
C ASN A 52 -18.18 -0.79 -6.26
N LYS A 53 -18.27 -1.21 -7.53
CA LYS A 53 -17.15 -1.63 -8.40
C LYS A 53 -16.03 -0.60 -8.54
N TRP A 54 -16.31 0.67 -8.26
CA TRP A 54 -15.36 1.79 -8.29
C TRP A 54 -14.58 1.97 -6.98
N ASN A 55 -15.18 1.65 -5.82
CA ASN A 55 -14.51 1.72 -4.53
C ASN A 55 -13.35 0.71 -4.44
N SER A 56 -13.53 -0.50 -4.97
CA SER A 56 -12.52 -1.56 -4.88
C SER A 56 -11.22 -1.22 -5.61
N LYS A 57 -11.27 -0.44 -6.69
CA LYS A 57 -10.07 -0.03 -7.45
C LYS A 57 -9.23 0.99 -6.69
N LEU A 58 -9.85 1.97 -6.02
CA LEU A 58 -9.13 2.99 -5.25
C LEU A 58 -8.38 2.36 -4.07
N PHE A 59 -9.04 1.45 -3.34
CA PHE A 59 -8.44 0.70 -2.24
C PHE A 59 -7.41 -0.36 -2.68
N THR A 60 -7.21 -0.54 -3.99
CA THR A 60 -6.20 -1.45 -4.55
C THR A 60 -5.05 -0.68 -5.19
N PHE A 61 -5.36 0.30 -6.05
CA PHE A 61 -4.37 0.93 -6.92
C PHE A 61 -3.50 1.93 -6.17
N ILE A 62 -4.11 2.83 -5.38
CA ILE A 62 -3.38 3.86 -4.62
C ILE A 62 -2.37 3.24 -3.65
N PRO A 63 -2.76 2.33 -2.72
CA PRO A 63 -1.80 1.74 -1.79
C PRO A 63 -0.71 0.92 -2.50
N PHE A 64 -1.04 0.28 -3.64
CA PHE A 64 -0.05 -0.46 -4.42
C PHE A 64 1.01 0.46 -5.04
N VAL A 65 0.59 1.52 -5.75
CA VAL A 65 1.51 2.47 -6.38
C VAL A 65 2.35 3.17 -5.32
N SER A 66 1.75 3.52 -4.18
CA SER A 66 2.46 4.08 -3.04
C SER A 66 3.53 3.14 -2.48
N LEU A 67 3.22 1.85 -2.34
CA LEU A 67 4.22 0.85 -1.93
C LEU A 67 5.36 0.74 -2.95
N VAL A 68 5.04 0.69 -4.25
CA VAL A 68 6.06 0.64 -5.32
C VAL A 68 6.97 1.87 -5.29
N ALA A 69 6.43 3.05 -5.02
CA ALA A 69 7.22 4.28 -4.88
C ALA A 69 8.19 4.24 -3.68
N ILE A 70 7.82 3.56 -2.59
CA ILE A 70 8.69 3.35 -1.42
C ILE A 70 9.75 2.26 -1.70
N LEU A 71 9.35 1.17 -2.36
CA LEU A 71 10.23 0.04 -2.67
C LEU A 71 11.26 0.35 -3.78
N PHE A 72 10.86 1.15 -4.77
CA PHE A 72 11.63 1.41 -5.98
C PHE A 72 11.68 2.90 -6.31
N PRO A 73 12.22 3.75 -5.42
CA PRO A 73 12.28 5.19 -5.67
C PRO A 73 13.12 5.53 -6.91
N ASN A 74 14.09 4.68 -7.24
CA ASN A 74 14.98 4.79 -8.39
C ASN A 74 14.27 4.59 -9.75
N PHE A 75 13.03 4.08 -9.76
CA PHE A 75 12.25 3.97 -10.99
C PHE A 75 11.79 5.34 -11.51
N ASN A 76 11.70 6.33 -10.62
CA ASN A 76 11.44 7.69 -11.03
C ASN A 76 12.74 8.36 -11.50
N ARG A 77 12.96 8.35 -12.83
CA ARG A 77 14.11 9.02 -13.45
C ARG A 77 13.96 10.54 -13.54
N ARG A 78 12.77 11.08 -13.25
CA ARG A 78 12.44 12.51 -13.42
C ARG A 78 12.63 13.32 -12.14
N ASN A 79 12.26 12.76 -10.99
CA ASN A 79 12.37 13.45 -9.70
C ASN A 79 13.38 12.77 -8.77
N PRO A 80 13.92 13.48 -7.77
CA PRO A 80 14.79 12.88 -6.76
C PRO A 80 14.13 11.71 -6.03
N GLU A 81 14.93 10.72 -5.65
CA GLU A 81 14.47 9.52 -4.92
C GLU A 81 13.68 9.90 -3.66
N ILE A 82 14.19 10.88 -2.89
CA ILE A 82 13.55 11.36 -1.66
C ILE A 82 12.12 11.84 -1.90
N VAL A 83 11.85 12.53 -3.01
CA VAL A 83 10.52 13.06 -3.35
C VAL A 83 9.58 11.91 -3.68
N THR A 84 10.07 10.91 -4.41
CA THR A 84 9.30 9.69 -4.75
C THR A 84 8.94 8.90 -3.50
N ILE A 85 9.86 8.78 -2.54
CA ILE A 85 9.62 8.12 -1.25
C ILE A 85 8.56 8.89 -0.45
N ILE A 86 8.67 10.22 -0.35
CA ILE A 86 7.70 11.07 0.37
C ILE A 86 6.31 10.96 -0.26
N LEU A 87 6.20 10.96 -1.59
CA LEU A 87 4.94 10.74 -2.30
C LEU A 87 4.37 9.34 -2.04
N GLY A 88 5.23 8.32 -1.99
CA GLY A 88 4.84 6.97 -1.59
C GLY A 88 4.24 6.94 -0.19
N TRP A 89 4.92 7.55 0.79
CA TRP A 89 4.44 7.64 2.17
C TRP A 89 3.12 8.38 2.31
N THR A 90 3.01 9.57 1.70
CA THR A 90 1.79 10.36 1.75
C THR A 90 0.61 9.60 1.15
N GLY A 91 0.77 9.00 -0.03
CA GLY A 91 -0.28 8.19 -0.64
C GLY A 91 -0.68 6.98 0.20
N LEU A 92 0.28 6.27 0.80
CA LEU A 92 -0.03 5.09 1.62
C LEU A 92 -0.76 5.47 2.91
N ILE A 93 -0.29 6.50 3.63
CA ILE A 93 -0.91 6.99 4.87
C ILE A 93 -2.31 7.52 4.58
N THR A 94 -2.47 8.35 3.55
CA THR A 94 -3.78 8.87 3.16
C THR A 94 -4.74 7.74 2.80
N SER A 95 -4.28 6.74 2.04
CA SER A 95 -5.12 5.58 1.70
C SER A 95 -5.55 4.80 2.93
N LEU A 96 -4.67 4.66 3.93
CA LEU A 96 -4.96 3.98 5.20
C LEU A 96 -6.01 4.74 6.01
N ILE A 97 -5.88 6.07 6.13
CA ILE A 97 -6.85 6.92 6.83
C ILE A 97 -8.22 6.81 6.16
N ILE A 98 -8.28 6.89 4.82
CA ILE A 98 -9.53 6.74 4.08
C ILE A 98 -10.12 5.34 4.31
N LEU A 99 -9.31 4.28 4.23
CA LEU A 99 -9.79 2.92 4.48
C LEU A 99 -10.39 2.77 5.87
N VAL A 100 -9.70 3.24 6.90
CA VAL A 100 -10.16 3.23 8.29
C VAL A 100 -11.47 4.00 8.41
N TYR A 101 -11.54 5.23 7.89
CA TYR A 101 -12.75 6.04 7.89
C TYR A 101 -13.93 5.29 7.25
N PHE A 102 -13.76 4.72 6.05
CA PHE A 102 -14.81 3.93 5.41
C PHE A 102 -15.18 2.67 6.19
N LYS A 103 -14.19 1.97 6.76
CA LYS A 103 -14.43 0.75 7.56
C LYS A 103 -15.27 1.05 8.79
N PHE A 104 -14.91 2.05 9.57
CA PHE A 104 -15.57 2.37 10.83
C PHE A 104 -16.93 3.04 10.64
N PHE A 105 -17.07 3.97 9.69
CA PHE A 105 -18.30 4.74 9.55
C PHE A 105 -19.35 4.15 8.60
N TYR A 106 -18.95 3.30 7.65
CA TYR A 106 -19.88 2.78 6.63
C TYR A 106 -19.97 1.25 6.59
N TRP A 107 -18.97 0.55 7.11
CA TRP A 107 -18.90 -0.91 6.96
C TRP A 107 -19.17 -1.69 8.25
N ILE A 108 -18.94 -1.07 9.41
CA ILE A 108 -19.21 -1.65 10.74
C ILE A 108 -20.49 -1.04 11.35
N ALA A 109 -20.84 0.21 10.99
CA ALA A 109 -22.10 0.84 11.34
C ALA A 109 -23.26 0.27 10.50
#